data_AF-A0A2T6CT59-F1
#
_entry.id   AF-A0A2T6CT59-F1
#
_cell.length_a   1.000
_cell.length_b   1.000
_cell.length_c   1.000
_cell.angle_alpha   90.00
_cell.angle_beta   90.00
_cell.angle_gamma   90.00
#
_symmetry.space_group_name_H-M   'P 1'
#
loop_
_entity.id
_entity.type
_entity.pdbx_description
1 polymer ?
#
loop_
_entity_poly.entity_id
_entity_poly.type
_entity_poly.pdbx_seq_one_letter_code
_entity_poly.pdbx_strand_id
1 'polypeptide(L)'
;MPSTIADRIKEARRKLKLSQSQAAKEWQISTRTLQEWEQGRHEPQGLALAALESILSKALQSGSRSAHDGRSSRSRVEGNH
;
A
#
# COMPACT_ATOMS: atom_id res chain seq x y z
N MET A 1 1.18 -19.89 1.07
CA MET A 1 0.84 -19.14 -0.17
C MET A 1 -0.01 -17.94 0.24
N PRO A 2 0.20 -16.73 -0.29
CA PRO A 2 -0.69 -15.61 -0.02
C PRO A 2 -2.06 -15.92 -0.63
N SER A 3 -3.01 -16.38 0.19
CA SER A 3 -4.34 -16.80 -0.26
C SER A 3 -5.31 -15.62 -0.37
N THR A 4 -4.92 -14.44 0.11
CA THR A 4 -5.79 -13.27 0.28
C THR A 4 -5.17 -11.99 -0.30
N ILE A 5 -6.02 -11.01 -0.63
CA ILE A 5 -5.58 -9.69 -1.10
C ILE A 5 -4.72 -8.98 -0.04
N ALA A 6 -5.00 -9.22 1.25
CA ALA A 6 -4.24 -8.72 2.39
C ALA A 6 -2.78 -9.17 2.35
N ASP A 7 -2.53 -10.44 2.01
CA ASP A 7 -1.17 -10.96 1.91
C ASP A 7 -0.42 -10.38 0.70
N ARG A 8 -1.12 -10.18 -0.42
CA ARG A 8 -0.56 -9.54 -1.63
C ARG A 8 -0.17 -8.09 -1.35
N ILE A 9 -1.00 -7.36 -0.61
CA ILE A 9 -0.70 -6.01 -0.13
C ILE A 9 0.56 -5.99 0.70
N LYS A 10 0.66 -6.88 1.71
CA LYS A 10 1.85 -6.98 2.57
C LYS A 10 3.08 -7.32 1.74
N GLU A 11 2.97 -8.20 0.76
CA GLU A 11 4.09 -8.58 -0.10
C GLU A 11 4.57 -7.44 -0.99
N ALA A 12 3.65 -6.75 -1.66
CA ALA A 12 4.00 -5.57 -2.46
C ALA A 12 4.66 -4.50 -1.60
N ARG A 13 4.10 -4.21 -0.42
CA ARG A 13 4.67 -3.25 0.53
C ARG A 13 6.10 -3.65 0.97
N ARG A 14 6.33 -4.93 1.25
CA ARG A 14 7.67 -5.46 1.57
C ARG A 14 8.64 -5.32 0.40
N LYS A 15 8.20 -5.64 -0.83
CA LYS A 15 9.03 -5.50 -2.04
C LYS A 15 9.41 -4.04 -2.30
N LEU A 16 8.47 -3.12 -2.12
CA LEU A 16 8.69 -1.68 -2.25
C LEU A 16 9.42 -1.06 -1.05
N LYS A 17 9.63 -1.82 0.04
CA LYS A 17 10.23 -1.35 1.30
C LYS A 17 9.52 -0.13 1.91
N LEU A 18 8.19 -0.07 1.77
CA LEU A 18 7.37 1.03 2.28
C LEU A 18 6.80 0.72 3.67
N SER A 19 6.70 1.74 4.52
CA SER A 19 5.86 1.67 5.72
C SER A 19 4.37 1.74 5.34
N GLN A 20 3.46 1.38 6.26
CA GLN A 20 2.01 1.47 6.00
C GLN A 20 1.59 2.90 5.61
N SER A 21 2.12 3.92 6.30
CA SER A 21 1.79 5.31 5.98
C SER A 21 2.38 5.79 4.66
N GLN A 22 3.54 5.27 4.25
CA GLN A 22 4.12 5.54 2.93
C GLN A 22 3.32 4.87 1.82
N ALA A 23 2.98 3.59 1.97
CA ALA A 23 2.15 2.85 1.02
C ALA A 23 0.77 3.49 0.88
N ALA A 24 0.14 3.91 1.99
CA ALA A 24 -1.13 4.61 1.96
C ALA A 24 -1.06 5.91 1.15
N LYS A 25 0.00 6.71 1.35
CA LYS A 25 0.24 7.93 0.56
C LYS A 25 0.47 7.63 -0.93
N GLU A 26 1.29 6.63 -1.24
CA GLU A 26 1.61 6.24 -2.62
C GLU A 26 0.35 5.75 -3.35
N TRP A 27 -0.49 4.99 -2.67
CA TRP A 27 -1.71 4.41 -3.24
C TRP A 27 -2.92 5.33 -3.10
N GLN A 28 -2.71 6.55 -2.59
CA GLN A 28 -3.73 7.58 -2.38
C GLN A 28 -4.94 7.09 -1.56
N ILE A 29 -4.68 6.28 -0.54
CA ILE A 29 -5.67 5.79 0.42
C ILE A 29 -5.29 6.21 1.84
N SER A 30 -6.25 6.14 2.76
CA SER A 30 -5.97 6.38 4.18
C SER A 30 -5.18 5.21 4.78
N THR A 31 -4.26 5.51 5.70
CA THR A 31 -3.51 4.48 6.46
C THR A 31 -4.46 3.51 7.16
N ARG A 32 -5.60 4.03 7.64
CA ARG A 32 -6.67 3.23 8.24
C ARG A 32 -7.28 2.22 7.26
N THR A 33 -7.59 2.64 6.03
CA THR A 33 -8.11 1.77 4.97
C THR A 33 -7.12 0.67 4.62
N LEU A 34 -5.83 1.02 4.49
CA LEU A 34 -4.77 0.05 4.25
C LEU A 34 -4.67 -0.97 5.39
N GLN A 35 -4.75 -0.52 6.65
CA GLN A 35 -4.71 -1.37 7.83
C GLN A 35 -5.91 -2.33 7.88
N GLU A 36 -7.12 -1.85 7.56
CA GLU A 36 -8.33 -2.70 7.51
C GLU A 36 -8.22 -3.78 6.43
N TRP A 37 -7.62 -3.45 5.27
CA TRP A 37 -7.34 -4.43 4.22
C TRP A 37 -6.27 -5.44 4.63
N GLU A 38 -5.16 -5.01 5.23
CA GLU A 38 -4.11 -5.91 5.71
C GLU A 38 -4.57 -6.82 6.86
N GLN A 39 -5.58 -6.41 7.63
CA GLN A 39 -6.21 -7.20 8.69
C GLN A 39 -7.36 -8.09 8.19
N GLY A 40 -7.78 -7.97 6.92
CA GLY A 40 -8.92 -8.69 6.38
C GLY A 40 -10.27 -8.24 6.95
N ARG A 41 -10.34 -7.04 7.55
CA ARG A 41 -11.61 -6.45 8.02
C ARG A 41 -12.42 -5.86 6.88
N HIS A 42 -11.76 -5.47 5.80
CA HIS A 42 -12.40 -4.91 4.62
C HIS A 42 -11.63 -5.34 3.38
N GLU A 43 -12.31 -5.49 2.25
CA GLU A 43 -11.68 -5.77 0.95
C GLU A 43 -11.79 -4.54 0.04
N PRO A 44 -10.76 -4.22 -0.76
CA PRO A 44 -10.86 -3.16 -1.74
C PRO A 44 -11.94 -3.50 -2.78
N GLN A 45 -12.77 -2.52 -3.14
CA GLN A 45 -13.88 -2.71 -4.09
C GLN A 45 -13.87 -1.63 -5.18
N GLY A 46 -14.43 -1.96 -6.34
CA GLY A 46 -14.59 -1.03 -7.47
C GLY A 46 -13.27 -0.42 -7.94
N LEU A 47 -13.22 0.92 -7.98
CA LEU A 47 -12.05 1.67 -8.45
C LEU A 47 -10.81 1.45 -7.57
N ALA A 48 -10.99 1.29 -6.26
CA ALA A 48 -9.89 1.07 -5.33
C ALA A 48 -9.21 -0.28 -5.58
N LEU A 49 -9.99 -1.33 -5.89
CA LEU A 49 -9.46 -2.64 -6.25
C LEU A 49 -8.63 -2.58 -7.54
N ALA A 50 -9.17 -1.94 -8.58
CA ALA A 50 -8.47 -1.80 -9.85
C ALA A 50 -7.15 -1.03 -9.72
N ALA A 51 -7.15 0.06 -8.93
CA ALA A 51 -5.93 0.81 -8.62
C ALA A 51 -4.92 -0.06 -7.87
N LEU A 52 -5.37 -0.80 -6.86
CA LEU A 52 -4.51 -1.67 -6.07
C LEU A 52 -3.91 -2.79 -6.93
N GLU A 53 -4.71 -3.48 -7.73
CA GLU A 53 -4.24 -4.54 -8.63
C GLU A 53 -3.13 -4.04 -9.56
N SER A 54 -3.29 -2.85 -10.13
CA SER A 54 -2.27 -2.22 -10.98
C SER A 54 -0.96 -1.95 -10.22
N ILE A 55 -1.07 -1.45 -8.99
CA ILE A 55 0.08 -1.21 -8.10
C ILE A 55 0.76 -2.53 -7.73
N LEU A 56 -0.01 -3.52 -7.26
CA LEU A 56 0.50 -4.84 -6.87
C LEU A 56 1.21 -5.50 -8.05
N SER A 57 0.59 -5.48 -9.23
CA SER A 57 1.17 -6.00 -10.47
C SER A 57 2.50 -5.31 -10.78
N LYS A 58 2.58 -3.98 -10.71
CA LYS A 58 3.83 -3.23 -10.96
C LYS A 58 4.90 -3.50 -9.90
N ALA A 59 4.54 -3.53 -8.63
CA ALA A 59 5.44 -3.79 -7.51
C ALA A 59 6.08 -5.18 -7.60
N LEU A 60 5.33 -6.17 -8.08
CA LEU A 60 5.82 -7.53 -8.29
C LEU A 60 6.76 -7.63 -9.51
N GLN A 61 6.56 -6.79 -10.54
CA GLN A 61 7.38 -6.74 -11.76
C GLN A 61 8.67 -5.93 -11.60
N SER A 62 8.73 -4.96 -10.69
CA SER A 62 9.82 -3.98 -10.59
C SER A 62 11.08 -4.46 -9.83
N GLY A 63 11.43 -5.74 -9.94
CA GLY A 63 12.64 -6.31 -9.32
C GLY A 63 13.99 -5.83 -9.91
N SER A 64 14.00 -4.89 -10.86
CA SER A 64 15.22 -4.54 -11.62
C SER A 64 15.41 -3.06 -11.97
N ARG A 65 14.80 -2.10 -11.24
CA ARG A 65 15.15 -0.68 -11.42
C ARG A 65 15.38 0.02 -10.09
N SER A 66 16.67 0.28 -9.88
CA SER A 66 17.28 1.02 -8.79
C SER A 66 16.60 2.37 -8.52
N ALA A 67 16.50 2.67 -7.22
CA ALA A 67 16.72 3.98 -6.59
C ALA A 67 16.09 5.22 -7.25
N HIS A 68 15.11 5.83 -6.57
CA HIS A 68 15.22 7.16 -5.98
C HIS A 68 13.84 7.55 -5.44
N ASP A 69 13.72 7.85 -4.15
CA ASP A 69 13.09 9.09 -3.68
C ASP A 69 13.12 9.10 -2.15
N GLY A 70 14.20 9.67 -1.63
CA GLY A 70 14.19 10.22 -0.29
C GLY A 70 13.62 11.62 -0.35
N ARG A 71 12.30 11.79 -0.29
CA ARG A 71 11.68 13.08 0.05
C ARG A 71 10.21 12.92 0.43
N SER A 72 9.88 13.15 1.70
CA SER A 72 9.03 14.29 2.09
C SER A 72 8.60 14.15 3.54
N SER A 73 9.36 14.83 4.38
CA SER A 73 8.90 15.39 5.65
C SER A 73 7.70 16.30 5.37
N ARG A 74 6.48 15.78 5.49
CA ARG A 74 5.28 16.61 5.63
C ARG A 74 4.36 15.99 6.66
N SER A 75 4.42 16.63 7.84
CA SER A 75 3.40 16.63 8.87
C SER A 75 2.01 16.72 8.26
N ARG A 76 1.11 15.83 8.66
CA ARG A 76 -0.29 16.19 8.82
C ARG A 76 -0.84 15.41 9.98
N VAL A 77 -1.27 16.19 10.96
CA VAL A 77 -2.00 15.83 12.16
C VAL A 77 -3.24 15.01 11.79
N GLU A 78 -3.41 13.87 12.43
CA GLU A 78 -4.73 13.29 12.65
C GLU A 78 -4.80 12.98 14.14
N GLY A 79 -5.14 14.04 14.90
CA GLY A 79 -5.70 13.86 16.22
C GLY A 79 -7.09 13.29 16.05
N ASN A 80 -7.35 12.15 16.67
CA ASN A 80 -8.67 11.55 16.76
C ASN A 80 -9.04 11.56 18.25
N HIS A 81 -10.04 12.38 18.60
CA HIS A 81 -10.91 12.11 19.76
C HIS A 81 -12.08 11.27 19.24
#